data_AF-A0A515KQF4-F1
#
_entry.id   AF-A0A515KQF4-F1
#
_cell.length_a   1.000
_cell.length_b   1.000
_cell.length_c   1.000
_cell.angle_alpha   90.00
_cell.angle_beta   90.00
_cell.angle_gamma   90.00
#
_symmetry.space_group_name_H-M   'P 1'
#
loop_
_entity.id
_entity.type
_entity.pdbx_description
1 polymer ?
#
loop_
_entity_poly.entity_id
_entity_poly.type
_entity_poly.pdbx_seq_one_letter_code
_entity_poly.pdbx_strand_id
1 'polypeptide(L)' 'MKRARFAEEQIIGVLREHEAGAKAADLARKHGVSEATLYN' A
#
# COMPACT_ATOMS: atom_id res chain seq x y z
N MET A 1 10.22 -10.29 18.33
CA MET A 1 10.14 -9.48 17.09
C MET A 1 8.79 -8.80 17.04
N LYS A 2 8.71 -7.50 16.72
CA LYS A 2 7.41 -6.86 16.46
C LYS A 2 6.77 -7.53 15.25
N ARG A 3 5.50 -7.90 15.36
CA ARG A 3 4.73 -8.41 14.23
C ARG A 3 4.61 -7.27 13.20
N ALA A 4 4.96 -7.54 11.94
CA ALA A 4 4.75 -6.57 10.88
C ALA A 4 3.25 -6.23 10.79
N ARG A 5 2.95 -4.95 10.56
CA ARG A 5 1.57 -4.47 10.44
C ARG A 5 0.89 -4.98 9.16
N PHE A 6 1.68 -5.25 8.13
CA PHE A 6 1.25 -5.75 6.83
C PHE A 6 2.06 -6.98 6.45
N ALA A 7 1.43 -7.93 5.77
CA ALA A 7 2.12 -9.04 5.12
C ALA A 7 2.80 -8.56 3.82
N GLU A 8 3.86 -9.25 3.40
CA GLU A 8 4.61 -8.89 2.18
C GLU A 8 3.72 -8.94 0.93
N GLU A 9 2.82 -9.92 0.86
CA GLU A 9 1.85 -10.08 -0.22
C GLU A 9 0.90 -8.89 -0.31
N GLN A 10 0.54 -8.29 0.82
CA GLN A 10 -0.29 -7.07 0.84
C GLN A 10 0.48 -5.89 0.26
N ILE A 11 1.75 -5.74 0.60
CA ILE A 11 2.61 -4.67 0.09
C ILE A 11 2.79 -4.81 -1.42
N ILE A 12 3.13 -6.01 -1.89
CA ILE A 12 3.27 -6.32 -3.32
C ILE A 12 1.97 -6.04 -4.08
N GLY A 13 0.81 -6.36 -3.48
CA GLY A 13 -0.50 -6.05 -4.06
C GLY A 13 -0.70 -4.56 -4.32
N VAL A 14 -0.44 -3.71 -3.31
CA VAL A 14 -0.58 -2.26 -3.45
C VAL A 14 0.37 -1.70 -4.51
N LEU A 15 1.62 -2.17 -4.54
CA LEU A 15 2.61 -1.73 -5.53
C LEU A 15 2.18 -2.07 -6.96
N ARG A 16 1.66 -3.28 -7.20
CA ARG A 16 1.16 -3.68 -8.53
C ARG A 16 -0.04 -2.85 -8.98
N GLU A 17 -0.97 -2.54 -8.07
CA GLU A 17 -2.09 -1.66 -8.41
C GLU A 17 -1.61 -0.26 -8.78
N HIS A 18 -0.59 0.25 -8.07
CA HIS A 18 0.04 1.53 -8.39
C HIS A 18 0.74 1.52 -9.76
N GLU A 19 1.52 0.48 -10.05
CA GLU A 19 2.15 0.26 -11.36
C GLU A 19 1.12 0.14 -12.50
N ALA A 20 -0.05 -0.42 -12.23
CA ALA A 20 -1.18 -0.49 -13.17
C ALA A 20 -1.88 0.86 -13.38
N GLY A 21 -1.42 1.94 -12.73
CA GLY A 21 -1.93 3.31 -12.90
C GLY A 21 -2.96 3.74 -11.86
N ALA A 22 -3.18 2.97 -10.79
CA ALA A 22 -4.05 3.43 -9.70
C ALA A 22 -3.42 4.63 -8.98
N LYS A 23 -4.26 5.65 -8.71
CA LYS A 23 -3.83 6.85 -8.00
C LYS A 23 -3.49 6.52 -6.55
N ALA A 24 -2.39 7.07 -6.05
CA ALA A 24 -1.92 6.82 -4.68
C ALA A 24 -2.97 7.21 -3.62
N ALA A 25 -3.70 8.31 -3.82
CA ALA A 25 -4.82 8.72 -2.96
C ALA A 25 -5.96 7.68 -2.88
N ASP A 26 -6.24 6.98 -3.99
CA ASP A 26 -7.30 5.96 -4.03
C ASP A 26 -6.84 4.66 -3.38
N LEU A 27 -5.59 4.28 -3.60
CA LEU A 27 -4.96 3.16 -2.89
C LEU A 27 -4.89 3.41 -1.38
N ALA A 28 -4.47 4.60 -0.96
CA ALA A 28 -4.41 4.99 0.45
C ALA A 28 -5.77 4.81 1.14
N ARG A 29 -6.84 5.29 0.50
CA ARG A 29 -8.22 5.14 0.98
C ARG A 29 -8.67 3.68 1.00
N LYS A 30 -8.41 2.92 -0.07
CA LYS A 30 -8.80 1.51 -0.20
C LYS A 30 -8.13 0.63 0.86
N HIS A 31 -6.86 0.87 1.15
CA HIS A 31 -6.06 0.07 2.07
C HIS A 31 -6.03 0.62 3.50
N GLY A 32 -6.71 1.73 3.78
CA GLY A 32 -6.80 2.32 5.13
C GLY A 32 -5.46 2.86 5.62
N VAL A 33 -4.65 3.42 4.72
CA VAL A 33 -3.33 3.99 5.01
C VAL A 33 -3.26 5.45 4.56
N SER A 34 -2.23 6.18 4.99
CA SER A 34 -1.95 7.50 4.43
C SER A 34 -1.22 7.35 3.10
N GLU A 35 -1.37 8.32 2.20
CA GLU A 35 -0.62 8.37 0.94
C GLU A 35 0.89 8.35 1.16
N ALA A 36 1.37 9.00 2.25
CA ALA A 36 2.77 8.95 2.66
C ALA A 36 3.28 7.53 2.97
N THR A 37 2.40 6.59 3.32
CA THR A 37 2.77 5.19 3.59
C THR A 37 3.18 4.45 2.30
N LEU A 38 2.74 4.91 1.12
CA LEU A 38 3.09 4.29 -0.15
C LEU A 38 4.53 4.63 -0.61
N TYR A 39 5.20 5.59 0.04
CA TYR A 39 6.51 6.11 -0.36
C TYR A 39 7.61 5.94 0.70
N ASN A 40 7.35 5.13 1.74
CA ASN A 40 8.21 4.99 2.92
C ASN A 40 8.96 3.66 2.95
#